data_AF-A0AAU5YYV6-F1
#
_entry.id   AF-A0AAU5YYV6-F1
#
_cell.length_a   1.000
_cell.length_b   1.000
_cell.length_c   1.000
_cell.angle_alpha   90.00
_cell.angle_beta   90.00
_cell.angle_gamma   90.00
#
_symmetry.space_group_name_H-M   'P 1'
#
loop_
_entity.id
_entity.type
_entity.pdbx_description
1 polymer ?
#
loop_
_entity_poly.entity_id
_entity_poly.type
_entity_poly.pdbx_seq_one_letter_code
_entity_poly.pdbx_strand_id
1 'polypeptide(L)'
;MSEPGDPPGSVAEPSPRPAALARRPPTLVRTARRRWFLIAAGTAVVVALSTAITVNLRGPGTGLAADGRPAGTVTSAGADPSASATTHPSASVSPSAHPSRSPASASPSASASKTPDAEPAAGGTDAGRAQDGDEVLPLTVTTRTYAWDDPQCEGKYLVNRPPGEVSPPVMGQDVPGWVKAHGAVAADGQRVALTVQGAGDETAVIESLHVRVVDSSTPPAWNAYLGSSGCGGGAQTRSFDTDLDSGHPAIVPKAGQRGVPYKVSQSDPEVLYITAHASVHDVSWYVELQWSSGGRQGTIRIDDHGKPFRTSGSRGRPVYEYLVGGTDWYRVTQN
;
A
#
# COMPACT_ATOMS: atom_id res chain seq x y z
N MET A 1 -50.57 -66.76 46.11
CA MET A 1 -50.48 -65.68 45.10
C MET A 1 -49.10 -65.80 44.49
N SER A 2 -49.04 -66.06 43.19
CA SER A 2 -47.83 -66.51 42.52
C SER A 2 -47.59 -65.66 41.29
N GLU A 3 -46.44 -65.01 41.21
CA GLU A 3 -45.72 -64.70 39.97
C GLU A 3 -44.22 -64.51 40.31
N PRO A 4 -43.30 -64.75 39.36
CA PRO A 4 -42.31 -65.81 39.61
C PRO A 4 -40.90 -65.30 39.84
N GLY A 5 -40.09 -66.15 40.48
CA GLY A 5 -38.67 -65.90 40.72
C GLY A 5 -37.81 -66.02 39.47
N ASP A 6 -36.71 -65.27 39.49
CA ASP A 6 -35.66 -65.16 38.48
C ASP A 6 -34.79 -66.45 38.43
N PRO A 7 -34.65 -67.14 37.29
CA PRO A 7 -33.72 -68.27 37.13
C PRO A 7 -32.37 -67.82 36.52
N PRO A 8 -31.22 -68.31 37.04
CA PRO A 8 -29.91 -67.72 36.75
C PRO A 8 -29.19 -68.32 35.53
N GLY A 9 -28.30 -67.51 34.96
CA GLY A 9 -27.04 -67.97 34.36
C GLY A 9 -27.08 -68.53 32.94
N SER A 10 -26.65 -67.71 31.97
CA SER A 10 -26.22 -68.19 30.65
C SER A 10 -24.74 -67.88 30.44
N VAL A 11 -23.93 -68.92 30.19
CA VAL A 11 -22.47 -68.84 30.01
C VAL A 11 -22.16 -68.55 28.54
N ALA A 12 -21.16 -67.70 28.29
CA ALA A 12 -20.78 -67.28 26.95
C ALA A 12 -20.10 -68.41 26.15
N GLU A 13 -20.52 -68.58 24.89
CA GLU A 13 -19.86 -69.42 23.88
C GLU A 13 -19.18 -68.51 22.82
N PRO A 14 -17.95 -68.81 22.36
CA PRO A 14 -17.11 -67.80 21.71
C PRO A 14 -17.35 -67.63 20.20
N SER A 15 -17.43 -66.38 19.74
CA SER A 15 -17.35 -66.05 18.31
C SER A 15 -15.95 -66.28 17.74
N PRO A 16 -15.81 -66.86 16.53
CA PRO A 16 -14.51 -67.17 15.94
C PRO A 16 -13.77 -65.92 15.43
N ARG A 17 -12.43 -65.98 15.50
CA ARG A 17 -11.51 -64.92 15.03
C ARG A 17 -11.55 -64.75 13.49
N PRO A 18 -11.28 -63.54 12.97
CA PRO A 18 -11.22 -63.31 11.53
C PRO A 18 -10.01 -64.02 10.90
N ALA A 19 -10.25 -64.70 9.77
CA ALA A 19 -9.20 -65.33 8.98
C ALA A 19 -8.38 -64.27 8.22
N ALA A 20 -7.05 -64.36 8.32
CA ALA A 20 -6.14 -63.47 7.59
C ALA A 20 -6.03 -63.91 6.11
N LEU A 21 -6.43 -63.06 5.17
CA LEU A 21 -6.10 -63.20 3.76
C LEU A 21 -4.91 -62.30 3.41
N ALA A 22 -3.84 -62.91 2.89
CA ALA A 22 -2.59 -62.23 2.60
C ALA A 22 -2.58 -61.58 1.20
N ARG A 23 -2.11 -60.31 1.17
CA ARG A 23 -1.42 -59.59 0.08
C ARG A 23 -1.87 -59.82 -1.38
N ARG A 24 -2.21 -58.71 -2.04
CA ARG A 24 -1.50 -58.24 -3.25
C ARG A 24 -1.47 -56.69 -3.29
N PRO A 25 -0.33 -56.04 -3.58
CA PRO A 25 -0.26 -54.58 -3.71
C PRO A 25 -0.76 -54.11 -5.10
N PRO A 26 -1.38 -52.93 -5.22
CA PRO A 26 -1.64 -52.33 -6.53
C PRO A 26 -0.33 -51.90 -7.20
N THR A 27 -0.17 -52.28 -8.46
CA THR A 27 1.04 -52.04 -9.25
C THR A 27 1.10 -50.62 -9.81
N LEU A 28 2.29 -50.02 -9.77
CA LEU A 28 2.62 -48.78 -10.48
C LEU A 28 2.37 -48.92 -12.00
N VAL A 29 1.34 -48.23 -12.52
CA VAL A 29 1.15 -48.09 -13.97
C VAL A 29 2.07 -47.00 -14.51
N ARG A 30 3.23 -47.43 -14.99
CA ARG A 30 4.28 -46.58 -15.56
C ARG A 30 4.22 -46.63 -17.10
N THR A 31 3.39 -45.80 -17.73
CA THR A 31 3.23 -45.73 -19.19
C THR A 31 4.02 -44.58 -19.81
N ALA A 32 5.33 -44.80 -19.98
CA ALA A 32 6.16 -43.93 -20.81
C ALA A 32 6.25 -44.49 -22.24
N ARG A 33 5.80 -43.72 -23.26
CA ARG A 33 6.49 -43.52 -24.56
C ARG A 33 5.70 -42.65 -25.55
N ARG A 34 6.17 -41.41 -25.70
CA ARG A 34 6.67 -40.82 -26.96
C ARG A 34 5.84 -41.10 -28.23
N ARG A 35 5.07 -40.09 -28.66
CA ARG A 35 4.81 -39.80 -30.09
C ARG A 35 5.15 -38.34 -30.39
N TRP A 36 6.34 -38.13 -30.95
CA TRP A 36 6.58 -36.95 -31.80
C TRP A 36 5.92 -37.23 -33.15
N PHE A 37 5.14 -36.30 -33.69
CA PHE A 37 5.15 -35.97 -35.12
C PHE A 37 4.57 -34.56 -35.36
N LEU A 38 5.47 -33.74 -35.90
CA LEU A 38 5.32 -32.47 -36.62
C LEU A 38 3.92 -32.13 -37.16
N ILE A 39 3.50 -30.88 -36.96
CA ILE A 39 2.82 -30.10 -38.01
C ILE A 39 3.62 -28.81 -38.19
N ALA A 40 4.21 -28.65 -39.38
CA ALA A 40 4.79 -27.42 -39.86
C ALA A 40 4.27 -27.19 -41.28
N ALA A 41 3.58 -26.07 -41.51
CA ALA A 41 3.39 -25.36 -42.79
C ALA A 41 2.20 -24.38 -42.65
N GLY A 42 2.40 -23.12 -43.04
CA GLY A 42 1.38 -22.05 -42.91
C GLY A 42 1.95 -20.66 -43.20
N THR A 43 2.43 -20.46 -44.42
CA THR A 43 2.91 -19.18 -45.00
C THR A 43 1.99 -17.99 -44.65
N ALA A 44 2.49 -16.89 -44.07
CA ALA A 44 3.18 -15.75 -44.73
C ALA A 44 2.26 -14.87 -45.61
N VAL A 45 2.56 -13.55 -45.75
CA VAL A 45 1.83 -12.47 -46.50
C VAL A 45 0.76 -11.76 -45.60
N VAL A 46 0.72 -10.42 -45.38
CA VAL A 46 1.56 -9.30 -45.91
C VAL A 46 1.42 -7.94 -45.19
N VAL A 47 2.33 -7.02 -45.52
CA VAL A 47 2.31 -5.53 -45.42
C VAL A 47 2.31 -4.87 -44.03
N ALA A 48 3.42 -4.19 -43.74
CA ALA A 48 3.47 -3.04 -42.85
C ALA A 48 3.00 -1.78 -43.60
N LEU A 49 2.08 -0.99 -43.01
CA LEU A 49 1.76 0.36 -43.46
C LEU A 49 2.34 1.36 -42.46
N SER A 50 3.47 1.96 -42.84
CA SER A 50 4.04 3.13 -42.17
C SER A 50 3.81 4.36 -43.05
N THR A 51 2.79 5.16 -42.75
CA THR A 51 2.60 6.48 -43.35
C THR A 51 2.73 7.56 -42.27
N ALA A 52 3.76 8.38 -42.41
CA ALA A 52 4.06 9.45 -41.47
C ALA A 52 3.04 10.60 -41.58
N ILE A 53 2.54 11.08 -40.44
CA ILE A 53 1.77 12.32 -40.36
C ILE A 53 2.76 13.47 -40.10
N THR A 54 3.25 14.09 -41.17
CA THR A 54 3.98 15.36 -41.09
C THR A 54 2.99 16.52 -41.15
N VAL A 55 2.71 17.17 -40.01
CA VAL A 55 1.86 18.36 -39.96
C VAL A 55 2.66 19.58 -40.47
N ASN A 56 2.45 19.94 -41.74
CA ASN A 56 2.97 21.19 -42.29
C ASN A 56 2.09 22.38 -41.86
N LEU A 57 2.51 23.11 -40.83
CA LEU A 57 1.98 24.44 -40.53
C LEU A 57 2.62 25.47 -41.47
N ARG A 58 1.96 25.71 -42.62
CA ARG A 58 2.30 26.79 -43.54
C ARG A 58 1.06 27.63 -43.83
N GLY A 59 0.92 28.73 -43.10
CA GLY A 59 -0.11 29.71 -43.39
C GLY A 59 0.17 30.46 -44.69
N PRO A 60 -0.88 31.06 -45.27
CA PRO A 60 -0.73 32.37 -45.90
C PRO A 60 -1.76 33.37 -45.36
N GLY A 61 -1.32 34.63 -45.20
CA GLY A 61 -2.24 35.77 -45.10
C GLY A 61 -2.60 36.30 -46.49
N THR A 62 -3.23 37.49 -46.50
CA THR A 62 -3.86 38.17 -47.67
C THR A 62 -5.14 37.48 -48.16
N GLY A 63 -6.23 38.18 -48.46
CA GLY A 63 -6.53 39.62 -48.37
C GLY A 63 -7.57 40.03 -49.44
N LEU A 64 -8.21 41.20 -49.26
CA LEU A 64 -9.16 41.82 -50.21
C LEU A 64 -10.55 41.13 -50.29
N ALA A 65 -11.70 41.81 -50.47
CA ALA A 65 -12.03 43.25 -50.50
C ALA A 65 -13.55 43.46 -50.29
N ALA A 66 -13.99 44.73 -50.10
CA ALA A 66 -15.29 45.31 -50.52
C ALA A 66 -16.61 44.69 -49.95
N ASP A 67 -17.71 45.41 -49.69
CA ASP A 67 -18.11 46.81 -49.89
C ASP A 67 -19.28 47.16 -48.92
N GLY A 68 -19.69 48.44 -48.83
CA GLY A 68 -21.11 48.80 -48.56
C GLY A 68 -21.54 49.25 -47.16
N ARG A 69 -21.86 50.55 -47.03
CA ARG A 69 -22.61 51.28 -45.97
C ARG A 69 -23.83 51.97 -46.67
N PRO A 70 -24.91 52.54 -46.05
CA PRO A 70 -25.35 52.77 -44.65
C PRO A 70 -26.57 51.86 -44.28
N ALA A 71 -27.51 52.10 -43.35
CA ALA A 71 -27.90 53.25 -42.48
C ALA A 71 -28.67 52.80 -41.21
N GLY A 72 -28.97 53.73 -40.28
CA GLY A 72 -29.91 53.49 -39.17
C GLY A 72 -29.67 54.37 -37.92
N THR A 73 -30.32 55.53 -37.84
CA THR A 73 -30.20 56.52 -36.75
C THR A 73 -31.34 56.39 -35.73
N VAL A 74 -31.12 56.74 -34.45
CA VAL A 74 -31.98 57.62 -33.59
C VAL A 74 -31.32 57.82 -32.20
N THR A 75 -31.61 58.95 -31.54
CA THR A 75 -30.89 59.50 -30.35
C THR A 75 -31.87 59.88 -29.22
N SER A 76 -31.44 59.77 -27.95
CA SER A 76 -31.78 60.62 -26.76
C SER A 76 -31.01 60.06 -25.53
N ALA A 77 -30.20 60.76 -24.73
CA ALA A 77 -30.35 62.02 -23.94
C ALA A 77 -31.33 61.87 -22.74
N GLY A 78 -31.04 62.20 -21.47
CA GLY A 78 -29.83 62.65 -20.72
C GLY A 78 -29.97 62.15 -19.23
N ALA A 79 -29.30 62.63 -18.16
CA ALA A 79 -28.35 63.72 -17.92
C ALA A 79 -27.58 63.50 -16.58
N ASP A 80 -26.41 64.14 -16.41
CA ASP A 80 -25.60 64.26 -15.17
C ASP A 80 -26.01 65.52 -14.34
N PRO A 81 -25.29 66.01 -13.29
CA PRO A 81 -24.17 65.47 -12.47
C PRO A 81 -24.30 65.65 -10.94
N SER A 82 -23.37 65.06 -10.17
CA SER A 82 -22.63 65.73 -9.07
C SER A 82 -21.53 64.79 -8.52
N ALA A 83 -20.32 65.19 -8.12
CA ALA A 83 -19.38 66.28 -8.40
C ALA A 83 -18.30 66.20 -7.30
N SER A 84 -17.03 66.49 -7.63
CA SER A 84 -15.88 66.71 -6.72
C SER A 84 -15.25 65.47 -6.03
N ALA A 85 -13.93 65.38 -5.82
CA ALA A 85 -12.77 66.05 -6.44
C ALA A 85 -11.45 65.31 -6.08
N THR A 86 -10.40 65.52 -6.91
CA THR A 86 -8.91 65.45 -6.71
C THR A 86 -8.32 65.16 -5.30
N THR A 87 -7.13 64.55 -5.08
CA THR A 87 -5.88 64.52 -5.90
C THR A 87 -4.86 63.44 -5.44
N HIS A 88 -3.92 63.09 -6.35
CA HIS A 88 -2.65 62.33 -6.21
C HIS A 88 -1.52 63.11 -5.43
N PRO A 89 -0.24 62.64 -5.28
CA PRO A 89 0.37 61.31 -5.03
C PRO A 89 1.64 61.30 -4.10
N SER A 90 2.34 60.13 -4.02
CA SER A 90 3.83 59.95 -3.95
C SER A 90 4.67 60.06 -2.65
N ALA A 91 5.21 58.89 -2.23
CA ALA A 91 6.63 58.51 -2.01
C ALA A 91 7.68 59.41 -1.29
N SER A 92 8.39 58.84 -0.28
CA SER A 92 9.89 58.73 -0.13
C SER A 92 10.32 58.48 1.34
N VAL A 93 11.06 57.40 1.67
CA VAL A 93 12.53 57.29 1.97
C VAL A 93 13.01 57.74 3.39
N SER A 94 13.83 56.87 4.00
CA SER A 94 14.65 56.80 5.25
C SER A 94 15.39 58.08 5.75
N PRO A 95 16.20 58.15 6.88
CA PRO A 95 16.86 57.07 7.69
C PRO A 95 17.12 57.31 9.23
N SER A 96 17.97 56.46 9.85
CA SER A 96 18.81 56.67 11.08
C SER A 96 18.16 56.63 12.49
N ALA A 97 18.84 56.37 13.64
CA ALA A 97 20.06 55.60 13.98
C ALA A 97 20.21 55.43 15.55
N HIS A 98 20.99 54.42 15.98
CA HIS A 98 21.60 54.02 17.29
C HIS A 98 21.93 55.09 18.39
N PRO A 99 22.28 54.76 19.69
CA PRO A 99 23.17 53.64 20.11
C PRO A 99 23.12 53.02 21.56
N SER A 100 23.99 52.00 21.78
CA SER A 100 24.66 51.56 23.05
C SER A 100 23.84 50.82 24.15
N ARG A 101 24.37 49.88 24.95
CA ARG A 101 25.76 49.36 25.21
C ARG A 101 25.72 47.92 25.82
N SER A 102 26.79 47.13 25.63
CA SER A 102 27.04 45.80 26.27
C SER A 102 27.86 45.93 27.59
N PRO A 103 28.21 44.85 28.34
CA PRO A 103 29.28 43.90 27.95
C PRO A 103 29.06 42.42 28.33
N ALA A 104 30.05 41.57 28.00
CA ALA A 104 30.02 40.10 28.10
C ALA A 104 30.93 39.53 29.22
N SER A 105 30.91 38.20 29.41
CA SER A 105 32.01 37.39 29.98
C SER A 105 31.86 35.91 29.57
N ALA A 106 32.96 35.13 29.57
CA ALA A 106 33.08 33.84 28.90
C ALA A 106 33.61 32.68 29.80
N SER A 107 33.46 31.45 29.28
CA SER A 107 34.16 30.16 29.54
C SER A 107 35.57 30.22 30.16
N PRO A 108 36.15 29.13 30.80
CA PRO A 108 36.20 27.78 30.18
C PRO A 108 36.46 26.49 31.03
N SER A 109 36.51 25.37 30.30
CA SER A 109 37.42 24.20 30.41
C SER A 109 37.20 23.00 31.36
N ALA A 110 37.48 21.83 30.76
CA ALA A 110 37.41 20.45 31.23
C ALA A 110 38.59 19.97 32.11
N SER A 111 38.43 18.78 32.73
CA SER A 111 39.44 17.69 32.74
C SER A 111 38.90 16.38 33.38
N ALA A 112 39.59 15.25 33.17
CA ALA A 112 39.14 13.90 33.55
C ALA A 112 40.14 13.14 34.46
N SER A 113 39.66 12.11 35.19
CA SER A 113 40.39 10.95 35.75
C SER A 113 39.37 9.94 36.33
N LYS A 114 39.31 8.66 35.91
CA LYS A 114 39.96 7.44 36.51
C LYS A 114 39.63 7.25 38.00
N THR A 115 39.26 6.06 38.53
CA THR A 115 39.76 4.68 38.24
C THR A 115 38.68 3.59 38.56
N PRO A 116 38.92 2.28 38.84
CA PRO A 116 38.19 1.20 38.13
C PRO A 116 37.29 0.31 39.01
N ASP A 117 36.51 -0.56 38.38
CA ASP A 117 36.23 -1.92 38.90
C ASP A 117 35.96 -2.91 37.74
N ALA A 118 36.18 -4.21 37.94
CA ALA A 118 36.36 -5.16 36.83
C ALA A 118 35.66 -6.54 36.99
N GLU A 119 34.91 -6.93 35.94
CA GLU A 119 34.64 -8.31 35.48
C GLU A 119 33.92 -9.32 36.42
N PRO A 120 33.48 -10.51 35.92
CA PRO A 120 32.94 -10.84 34.59
C PRO A 120 31.62 -11.65 34.62
N ALA A 121 30.98 -11.84 33.45
CA ALA A 121 30.88 -13.16 32.77
C ALA A 121 29.59 -13.42 31.96
N ALA A 122 29.82 -13.91 30.73
CA ALA A 122 29.02 -14.89 29.97
C ALA A 122 27.53 -14.61 29.61
N GLY A 123 27.23 -14.56 28.31
CA GLY A 123 25.86 -14.40 27.82
C GLY A 123 25.63 -14.52 26.30
N GLY A 124 26.28 -15.45 25.60
CA GLY A 124 25.83 -15.94 24.30
C GLY A 124 25.93 -15.00 23.09
N THR A 125 27.08 -14.99 22.41
CA THR A 125 27.13 -14.71 20.97
C THR A 125 26.54 -15.90 20.22
N ASP A 126 25.27 -15.82 19.78
CA ASP A 126 24.79 -16.70 18.71
C ASP A 126 24.90 -15.98 17.35
N ALA A 127 25.33 -16.73 16.35
CA ALA A 127 25.92 -16.19 15.13
C ALA A 127 24.87 -15.89 14.05
N GLY A 128 24.05 -14.87 14.28
CA GLY A 128 23.26 -14.21 13.24
C GLY A 128 24.12 -13.38 12.29
N ARG A 129 25.13 -13.99 11.64
CA ARG A 129 25.98 -13.31 10.66
C ARG A 129 25.23 -13.09 9.35
N ALA A 130 24.38 -12.07 9.32
CA ALA A 130 24.12 -11.36 8.07
C ALA A 130 25.49 -10.97 7.48
N GLN A 131 25.78 -11.47 6.28
CA GLN A 131 27.01 -11.10 5.62
C GLN A 131 26.85 -9.69 5.06
N ASP A 132 27.48 -8.71 5.71
CA ASP A 132 27.90 -7.48 5.05
C ASP A 132 28.98 -7.83 4.03
N GLY A 133 28.53 -8.40 2.91
CA GLY A 133 29.14 -8.22 1.61
C GLY A 133 28.15 -7.41 0.78
N ASP A 134 28.65 -6.47 -0.01
CA ASP A 134 27.86 -5.63 -0.91
C ASP A 134 27.40 -6.46 -2.14
N GLU A 135 26.75 -7.59 -1.88
CA GLU A 135 26.27 -8.51 -2.90
C GLU A 135 25.05 -7.89 -3.56
N VAL A 136 25.25 -7.41 -4.80
CA VAL A 136 24.19 -6.83 -5.62
C VAL A 136 23.04 -7.81 -5.73
N LEU A 137 21.93 -7.47 -5.06
CA LEU A 137 20.67 -8.21 -5.10
C LEU A 137 20.20 -8.27 -6.56
N PRO A 138 19.77 -9.44 -7.07
CA PRO A 138 19.33 -9.57 -8.46
C PRO A 138 17.99 -8.88 -8.74
N LEU A 139 17.37 -8.27 -7.73
CA LEU A 139 16.12 -7.53 -7.85
C LEU A 139 16.12 -6.31 -6.93
N THR A 140 15.37 -5.28 -7.35
CA THR A 140 15.02 -4.12 -6.54
C THR A 140 13.54 -4.15 -6.21
N VAL A 141 13.16 -3.71 -5.02
CA VAL A 141 11.77 -3.51 -4.62
C VAL A 141 11.54 -2.04 -4.26
N THR A 142 10.47 -1.45 -4.79
CA THR A 142 9.96 -0.17 -4.30
C THR A 142 8.57 -0.35 -3.69
N THR A 143 8.37 0.27 -2.52
CA THR A 143 7.13 0.23 -1.76
C THR A 143 6.33 1.50 -2.01
N ARG A 144 5.01 1.37 -2.21
CA ARG A 144 4.06 2.48 -2.09
C ARG A 144 2.97 2.11 -1.10
N THR A 145 2.97 2.79 0.03
CA THR A 145 1.99 2.63 1.11
C THR A 145 0.70 3.39 0.77
N TYR A 146 -0.47 2.92 1.23
CA TYR A 146 -1.82 3.44 0.91
C TYR A 146 -2.17 3.36 -0.59
N ALA A 147 -1.78 2.27 -1.23
CA ALA A 147 -1.94 2.04 -2.67
C ALA A 147 -3.34 1.54 -3.06
N TRP A 148 -4.37 2.30 -2.72
CA TRP A 148 -5.77 2.03 -3.04
C TRP A 148 -6.07 2.08 -4.54
N ASP A 149 -7.10 1.33 -4.95
CA ASP A 149 -7.42 1.08 -6.36
C ASP A 149 -8.19 2.23 -7.01
N ASP A 150 -9.18 2.77 -6.29
CA ASP A 150 -9.81 4.04 -6.62
C ASP A 150 -9.23 5.14 -5.71
N PRO A 151 -8.48 6.11 -6.27
CA PRO A 151 -7.89 7.21 -5.52
C PRO A 151 -8.90 8.09 -4.78
N GLN A 152 -10.17 8.07 -5.17
CA GLN A 152 -11.24 8.92 -4.64
C GLN A 152 -11.92 8.32 -3.39
N CYS A 153 -11.47 7.14 -2.94
CA CYS A 153 -12.38 6.23 -2.27
C CYS A 153 -11.95 5.52 -0.99
N GLU A 154 -10.65 5.30 -0.75
CA GLU A 154 -10.25 4.38 0.31
C GLU A 154 -9.10 4.85 1.19
N GLY A 155 -9.13 4.29 2.41
CA GLY A 155 -8.38 4.77 3.55
C GLY A 155 -9.32 5.25 4.65
N LYS A 156 -9.67 4.34 5.56
CA LYS A 156 -10.10 4.73 6.90
C LYS A 156 -8.85 4.90 7.76
N TYR A 157 -8.80 5.94 8.58
CA TYR A 157 -7.61 6.25 9.40
C TYR A 157 -7.98 6.51 10.85
N LEU A 158 -7.18 6.02 11.80
CA LEU A 158 -7.25 6.43 13.20
C LEU A 158 -6.43 7.70 13.39
N VAL A 159 -7.00 8.73 14.01
CA VAL A 159 -6.30 9.99 14.35
C VAL A 159 -6.59 10.37 15.80
N ASN A 160 -5.54 10.70 16.55
CA ASN A 160 -5.64 11.13 17.95
C ASN A 160 -6.05 12.61 18.11
N ARG A 161 -7.11 13.03 17.43
CA ARG A 161 -7.63 14.41 17.44
C ARG A 161 -9.17 14.42 17.37
N PRO A 162 -9.83 15.52 17.79
CA PRO A 162 -11.24 15.75 17.49
C PRO A 162 -11.45 16.16 16.02
N PRO A 163 -12.68 16.02 15.47
CA PRO A 163 -12.98 16.33 14.06
C PRO A 163 -12.59 17.74 13.61
N GLY A 164 -12.72 18.76 14.48
CA GLY A 164 -12.35 20.15 14.14
C GLY A 164 -10.84 20.41 14.01
N GLU A 165 -9.98 19.44 14.32
CA GLU A 165 -8.51 19.54 14.22
C GLU A 165 -7.91 18.59 13.15
N VAL A 166 -8.77 17.86 12.44
CA VAL A 166 -8.36 16.97 11.35
C VAL A 166 -8.68 17.67 10.04
N SER A 167 -7.66 17.90 9.20
CA SER A 167 -7.88 18.56 7.92
C SER A 167 -8.72 17.66 7.00
N PRO A 168 -9.46 18.23 6.01
CA PRO A 168 -10.23 17.45 5.07
C PRO A 168 -9.41 16.29 4.46
N PRO A 169 -10.05 15.16 4.09
CA PRO A 169 -9.35 14.04 3.52
C PRO A 169 -8.68 14.44 2.20
N VAL A 170 -7.46 13.96 1.99
CA VAL A 170 -6.76 14.06 0.71
C VAL A 170 -6.82 12.72 -0.02
N MET A 171 -6.55 12.75 -1.33
CA MET A 171 -6.75 11.61 -2.23
C MET A 171 -5.46 11.19 -2.92
N GLY A 172 -5.38 9.93 -3.34
CA GLY A 172 -4.27 9.40 -4.13
C GLY A 172 -2.87 9.65 -3.53
N GLN A 173 -2.03 10.41 -4.25
CA GLN A 173 -0.61 10.58 -3.92
C GLN A 173 -0.35 11.44 -2.67
N ASP A 174 -1.32 12.24 -2.22
CA ASP A 174 -1.16 13.14 -1.08
C ASP A 174 -1.38 12.43 0.28
N VAL A 175 -2.00 11.24 0.25
CA VAL A 175 -2.37 10.46 1.44
C VAL A 175 -1.21 10.20 2.40
N PRO A 176 0.01 9.78 1.96
CA PRO A 176 1.15 9.61 2.88
C PRO A 176 1.54 10.91 3.60
N GLY A 177 1.38 12.06 2.93
CA GLY A 177 1.66 13.38 3.50
C GLY A 177 0.66 13.75 4.60
N TRP A 178 -0.64 13.54 4.34
CA TRP A 178 -1.71 13.77 5.33
C TRP A 178 -1.59 12.82 6.53
N VAL A 179 -1.34 11.53 6.28
CA VAL A 179 -1.11 10.53 7.34
C VAL A 179 0.04 10.97 8.25
N LYS A 180 1.16 11.40 7.66
CA LYS A 180 2.33 11.91 8.40
C LYS A 180 2.02 13.19 9.18
N ALA A 181 1.25 14.13 8.61
CA ALA A 181 0.89 15.40 9.25
C ALA A 181 -0.06 15.23 10.46
N HIS A 182 -0.94 14.22 10.39
CA HIS A 182 -1.89 13.91 11.47
C HIS A 182 -1.38 12.85 12.46
N GLY A 183 -0.27 12.16 12.17
CA GLY A 183 0.18 11.01 12.94
C GLY A 183 -0.80 9.84 12.85
N ALA A 184 -1.47 9.71 11.71
CA ALA A 184 -2.56 8.78 11.50
C ALA A 184 -2.07 7.33 11.33
N VAL A 185 -2.97 6.37 11.51
CA VAL A 185 -2.72 4.93 11.28
C VAL A 185 -3.82 4.37 10.39
N ALA A 186 -3.49 3.55 9.40
CA ALA A 186 -4.49 2.89 8.56
C ALA A 186 -5.39 1.97 9.41
N ALA A 187 -6.69 2.10 9.21
CA ALA A 187 -7.72 1.51 10.05
C ALA A 187 -8.53 0.44 9.29
N ASP A 188 -8.73 -0.71 9.93
CA ASP A 188 -9.34 -1.95 9.40
C ASP A 188 -8.60 -2.61 8.24
N GLY A 189 -8.03 -1.84 7.30
CA GLY A 189 -7.25 -2.35 6.18
C GLY A 189 -6.18 -1.37 5.73
N GLN A 190 -5.06 -1.89 5.25
CA GLN A 190 -3.99 -1.13 4.60
C GLN A 190 -3.54 -1.84 3.33
N ARG A 191 -3.60 -1.13 2.21
CA ARG A 191 -3.11 -1.62 0.92
C ARG A 191 -1.72 -1.07 0.61
N VAL A 192 -0.79 -1.96 0.28
CA VAL A 192 0.58 -1.62 -0.15
C VAL A 192 0.81 -2.18 -1.55
N ALA A 193 1.50 -1.41 -2.40
CA ALA A 193 1.96 -1.87 -3.70
C ALA A 193 3.47 -2.09 -3.64
N LEU A 194 3.91 -3.28 -4.02
CA LEU A 194 5.31 -3.67 -4.11
C LEU A 194 5.66 -3.81 -5.58
N THR A 195 6.44 -2.87 -6.12
CA THR A 195 6.97 -2.95 -7.48
C THR A 195 8.32 -3.65 -7.42
N VAL A 196 8.41 -4.82 -8.05
CA VAL A 196 9.58 -5.69 -8.05
C VAL A 196 10.15 -5.75 -9.47
N GLN A 197 11.43 -5.43 -9.62
CA GLN A 197 12.11 -5.35 -10.93
C GLN A 197 13.45 -6.08 -10.85
N GLY A 198 13.84 -6.79 -11.92
CA GLY A 198 15.16 -7.39 -12.02
C GLY A 198 16.26 -6.32 -12.14
N ALA A 199 17.35 -6.48 -11.40
CA ALA A 199 18.43 -5.49 -11.32
C ALA A 199 19.52 -5.67 -12.40
N GLY A 200 19.47 -6.74 -13.19
CA GLY A 200 20.43 -7.04 -14.25
C GLY A 200 19.85 -7.97 -15.33
N ASP A 201 20.74 -8.54 -16.15
CA ASP A 201 20.37 -9.36 -17.33
C ASP A 201 19.74 -10.72 -16.97
N GLU A 202 19.97 -11.23 -15.76
CA GLU A 202 19.38 -12.47 -15.28
C GLU A 202 17.91 -12.25 -14.87
N THR A 203 17.00 -13.09 -15.39
CA THR A 203 15.63 -13.17 -14.86
C THR A 203 15.68 -13.59 -13.40
N ALA A 204 14.94 -12.88 -12.54
CA ALA A 204 14.67 -13.28 -11.17
C ALA A 204 13.26 -13.86 -11.05
N VAL A 205 13.06 -14.76 -10.09
CA VAL A 205 11.78 -15.38 -9.75
C VAL A 205 11.42 -14.97 -8.34
N ILE A 206 10.21 -14.45 -8.16
CA ILE A 206 9.57 -14.25 -6.85
C ILE A 206 8.94 -15.58 -6.49
N GLU A 207 9.55 -16.33 -5.58
CA GLU A 207 9.16 -17.70 -5.22
C GLU A 207 8.00 -17.71 -4.22
N SER A 208 8.08 -16.87 -3.18
CA SER A 208 7.03 -16.73 -2.18
C SER A 208 6.97 -15.34 -1.55
N LEU A 209 5.84 -15.06 -0.91
CA LEU A 209 5.62 -13.90 -0.06
C LEU A 209 5.11 -14.39 1.30
N HIS A 210 5.67 -13.85 2.38
CA HIS A 210 5.22 -14.11 3.75
C HIS A 210 5.01 -12.80 4.50
N VAL A 211 3.94 -12.71 5.29
CA VAL A 211 3.70 -11.57 6.18
C VAL A 211 4.23 -11.91 7.56
N ARG A 212 4.95 -10.97 8.16
CA ARG A 212 5.56 -11.11 9.48
C ARG A 212 5.05 -10.01 10.40
N VAL A 213 4.48 -10.41 11.53
CA VAL A 213 4.14 -9.51 12.63
C VAL A 213 5.39 -9.25 13.45
N VAL A 214 5.67 -7.97 13.71
CA VAL A 214 6.75 -7.49 14.59
C VAL A 214 6.20 -7.28 16.00
N ASP A 215 5.01 -6.67 16.08
CA ASP A 215 4.30 -6.37 17.32
C ASP A 215 2.79 -6.39 17.07
N SER A 216 2.01 -6.76 18.08
CA SER A 216 0.55 -6.76 18.05
C SER A 216 0.00 -6.38 19.42
N SER A 217 -0.82 -5.34 19.47
CA SER A 217 -1.30 -4.73 20.71
C SER A 217 -2.78 -4.33 20.62
N THR A 218 -3.34 -3.78 21.70
CA THR A 218 -4.72 -3.28 21.69
C THR A 218 -4.83 -1.99 20.87
N PRO A 219 -5.81 -1.86 19.96
CA PRO A 219 -6.01 -0.67 19.15
C PRO A 219 -6.14 0.61 19.99
N PRO A 220 -5.46 1.70 19.62
CA PRO A 220 -5.56 2.96 20.34
C PRO A 220 -7.01 3.48 20.29
N ALA A 221 -7.51 4.02 21.40
CA ALA A 221 -8.89 4.52 21.55
C ALA A 221 -9.13 5.86 20.83
N TRP A 222 -8.65 5.98 19.60
CA TRP A 222 -8.72 7.17 18.76
C TRP A 222 -9.99 7.18 17.91
N ASN A 223 -10.35 8.35 17.39
CA ASN A 223 -11.45 8.48 16.43
C ASN A 223 -11.02 7.90 15.08
N ALA A 224 -11.97 7.26 14.38
CA ALA A 224 -11.78 6.80 13.01
C ALA A 224 -12.32 7.84 12.03
N TYR A 225 -11.61 8.06 10.92
CA TYR A 225 -11.91 9.05 9.89
C TYR A 225 -11.97 8.37 8.52
N LEU A 226 -13.05 8.58 7.77
CA LEU A 226 -13.28 8.01 6.45
C LEU A 226 -13.45 9.12 5.39
N GLY A 227 -12.62 9.11 4.36
CA GLY A 227 -12.78 10.01 3.22
C GLY A 227 -13.95 9.60 2.32
N SER A 228 -14.82 10.55 1.98
CA SER A 228 -15.91 10.52 0.99
C SER A 228 -16.54 9.17 0.59
N SER A 229 -17.82 9.01 0.95
CA SER A 229 -18.76 7.94 0.58
C SER A 229 -19.06 7.76 -0.93
N GLY A 230 -18.29 8.34 -1.84
CA GLY A 230 -18.58 8.43 -3.28
C GLY A 230 -18.42 7.13 -4.08
N CYS A 231 -18.11 6.01 -3.42
CA CYS A 231 -17.50 4.82 -4.03
C CYS A 231 -18.52 3.92 -4.73
N GLY A 232 -18.87 4.33 -5.95
CA GLY A 232 -19.75 3.59 -6.85
C GLY A 232 -19.15 2.26 -7.33
N GLY A 233 -19.39 1.20 -6.57
CA GLY A 233 -19.13 -0.19 -6.98
C GLY A 233 -17.75 -0.68 -6.57
N GLY A 234 -17.69 -1.47 -5.49
CA GLY A 234 -16.48 -2.08 -4.93
C GLY A 234 -15.84 -3.14 -5.82
N ALA A 235 -15.32 -2.73 -6.98
CA ALA A 235 -14.55 -3.53 -7.90
C ALA A 235 -13.15 -3.77 -7.32
N GLN A 236 -13.04 -4.75 -6.43
CA GLN A 236 -11.76 -5.23 -5.91
C GLN A 236 -10.82 -5.58 -7.07
N THR A 237 -9.65 -4.95 -7.17
CA THR A 237 -8.67 -5.37 -8.16
C THR A 237 -7.81 -6.52 -7.65
N ARG A 238 -7.20 -7.24 -8.58
CA ARG A 238 -6.28 -8.36 -8.33
C ARG A 238 -5.26 -8.00 -7.24
N SER A 239 -5.24 -8.76 -6.16
CA SER A 239 -4.39 -8.51 -5.00
C SER A 239 -4.21 -9.76 -4.15
N PHE A 240 -3.29 -9.69 -3.20
CA PHE A 240 -3.14 -10.64 -2.12
C PHE A 240 -3.76 -10.06 -0.85
N ASP A 241 -4.58 -10.82 -0.15
CA ASP A 241 -5.06 -10.45 1.18
C ASP A 241 -4.24 -11.16 2.26
N THR A 242 -4.14 -10.52 3.42
CA THR A 242 -3.67 -11.14 4.65
C THR A 242 -4.49 -10.67 5.85
N ASP A 243 -4.72 -11.57 6.80
CA ASP A 243 -5.38 -11.29 8.08
C ASP A 243 -4.32 -11.16 9.18
N LEU A 244 -4.16 -9.95 9.70
CA LEU A 244 -3.19 -9.60 10.74
C LEU A 244 -3.69 -9.93 12.17
N ASP A 245 -4.98 -10.22 12.36
CA ASP A 245 -5.49 -10.74 13.64
C ASP A 245 -5.21 -12.24 13.81
N SER A 246 -4.81 -12.94 12.75
CA SER A 246 -4.32 -14.32 12.81
C SER A 246 -2.96 -14.39 13.50
N GLY A 247 -2.77 -15.37 14.40
CA GLY A 247 -1.46 -15.67 14.98
C GLY A 247 -0.39 -16.07 13.95
N HIS A 248 -0.81 -16.50 12.75
CA HIS A 248 0.04 -16.74 11.59
C HIS A 248 -0.61 -16.14 10.32
N PRO A 249 -0.34 -14.87 9.99
CA PRO A 249 -0.88 -14.23 8.80
C PRO A 249 -0.39 -14.91 7.52
N ALA A 250 -1.33 -15.46 6.75
CA ALA A 250 -1.07 -16.05 5.44
C ALA A 250 -1.37 -15.03 4.34
N ILE A 251 -0.64 -15.11 3.22
CA ILE A 251 -0.97 -14.39 1.99
C ILE A 251 -1.88 -15.27 1.13
N VAL A 252 -3.02 -14.72 0.70
CA VAL A 252 -4.04 -15.43 -0.08
C VAL A 252 -4.42 -14.59 -1.31
N PRO A 253 -4.34 -15.12 -2.55
CA PRO A 253 -4.76 -14.38 -3.74
C PRO A 253 -6.28 -14.08 -3.74
N LYS A 254 -6.67 -12.91 -4.23
CA LYS A 254 -8.05 -12.40 -4.29
C LYS A 254 -8.34 -11.74 -5.65
N ALA A 255 -9.62 -11.59 -5.96
CA ALA A 255 -10.11 -10.89 -7.17
C ALA A 255 -9.42 -11.35 -8.47
N GLY A 256 -9.25 -12.67 -8.64
CA GLY A 256 -8.60 -13.25 -9.82
C GLY A 256 -7.07 -13.18 -9.84
N GLN A 257 -6.42 -12.68 -8.79
CA GLN A 257 -4.97 -12.74 -8.63
C GLN A 257 -4.48 -14.19 -8.63
N ARG A 258 -3.36 -14.42 -9.31
CA ARG A 258 -2.68 -15.72 -9.34
C ARG A 258 -1.84 -15.90 -8.06
N GLY A 259 -1.58 -17.14 -7.65
CA GLY A 259 -0.51 -17.40 -6.67
C GLY A 259 0.88 -17.15 -7.26
N VAL A 260 1.85 -16.90 -6.38
CA VAL A 260 3.29 -17.07 -6.66
C VAL A 260 3.59 -18.47 -7.27
N PRO A 261 4.65 -18.64 -8.08
CA PRO A 261 5.76 -17.72 -8.32
C PRO A 261 5.53 -16.73 -9.49
N TYR A 262 6.32 -15.64 -9.54
CA TYR A 262 6.33 -14.65 -10.63
C TYR A 262 7.74 -14.52 -11.21
N LYS A 263 7.85 -14.13 -12.48
CA LYS A 263 9.14 -13.78 -13.10
C LYS A 263 9.24 -12.27 -13.21
N VAL A 264 10.44 -11.73 -12.99
CA VAL A 264 10.75 -10.31 -13.21
C VAL A 264 12.08 -10.18 -13.93
N SER A 265 12.23 -9.13 -14.71
CA SER A 265 13.48 -8.73 -15.35
C SER A 265 13.63 -7.20 -15.30
N GLN A 266 14.71 -6.67 -15.87
CA GLN A 266 14.86 -5.23 -16.00
C GLN A 266 13.77 -4.58 -16.89
N SER A 267 13.28 -5.31 -17.90
CA SER A 267 12.26 -4.83 -18.85
C SER A 267 10.83 -5.28 -18.54
N ASP A 268 10.66 -6.20 -17.58
CA ASP A 268 9.38 -6.80 -17.18
C ASP A 268 9.26 -6.76 -15.64
N PRO A 269 8.88 -5.61 -15.05
CA PRO A 269 8.64 -5.46 -13.62
C PRO A 269 7.22 -5.93 -13.23
N GLU A 270 7.09 -6.55 -12.07
CA GLU A 270 5.80 -6.97 -11.52
C GLU A 270 5.35 -6.05 -10.38
N VAL A 271 4.05 -5.74 -10.32
CA VAL A 271 3.45 -4.94 -9.23
C VAL A 271 2.50 -5.81 -8.44
N LEU A 272 2.89 -6.13 -7.21
CA LEU A 272 2.14 -6.98 -6.30
C LEU A 272 1.43 -6.11 -5.26
N TYR A 273 0.09 -6.11 -5.30
CA TYR A 273 -0.74 -5.43 -4.31
C TYR A 273 -1.04 -6.37 -3.14
N ILE A 274 -0.81 -5.92 -1.91
CA ILE A 274 -1.14 -6.64 -0.69
C ILE A 274 -2.09 -5.79 0.15
N THR A 275 -3.27 -6.32 0.49
CA THR A 275 -4.21 -5.72 1.44
C THR A 275 -4.09 -6.46 2.76
N ALA A 276 -3.61 -5.78 3.80
CA ALA A 276 -3.48 -6.34 5.13
C ALA A 276 -4.60 -5.81 6.03
N HIS A 277 -5.42 -6.71 6.55
CA HIS A 277 -6.61 -6.43 7.34
C HIS A 277 -6.35 -6.63 8.83
N ALA A 278 -6.83 -5.73 9.69
CA ALA A 278 -6.74 -5.85 11.16
C ALA A 278 -8.03 -5.31 11.78
N SER A 279 -8.80 -6.11 12.50
CA SER A 279 -10.09 -5.72 13.09
C SER A 279 -10.03 -5.45 14.59
N VAL A 280 -9.18 -6.17 15.33
CA VAL A 280 -9.13 -6.11 16.80
C VAL A 280 -7.75 -5.84 17.40
N HIS A 281 -6.68 -5.87 16.61
CA HIS A 281 -5.32 -5.49 17.05
C HIS A 281 -4.80 -4.24 16.33
N ASP A 282 -3.84 -3.55 16.95
CA ASP A 282 -2.90 -2.63 16.29
C ASP A 282 -1.60 -3.38 16.04
N VAL A 283 -1.28 -3.57 14.77
CA VAL A 283 -0.27 -4.52 14.31
C VAL A 283 0.81 -3.81 13.52
N SER A 284 2.06 -4.00 13.93
CA SER A 284 3.26 -3.62 13.17
C SER A 284 3.76 -4.83 12.39
N TRP A 285 3.93 -4.72 11.07
CA TRP A 285 4.22 -5.86 10.19
C TRP A 285 5.15 -5.51 9.02
N TYR A 286 5.73 -6.53 8.39
CA TYR A 286 6.53 -6.41 7.15
C TYR A 286 6.29 -7.62 6.24
N VAL A 287 6.79 -7.55 5.01
CA VAL A 287 6.72 -8.65 4.02
C VAL A 287 8.11 -9.23 3.81
N GLU A 288 8.22 -10.55 3.82
CA GLU A 288 9.39 -11.28 3.33
C GLU A 288 9.10 -11.80 1.92
N LEU A 289 9.93 -11.40 0.97
CA LEU A 289 9.91 -11.89 -0.41
C LEU A 289 11.06 -12.87 -0.60
N GLN A 290 10.75 -14.14 -0.87
CA GLN A 290 11.75 -15.13 -1.26
C GLN A 290 11.98 -15.08 -2.76
N TRP A 291 13.24 -15.14 -3.19
CA TRP A 291 13.62 -15.02 -4.59
C TRP A 291 14.66 -16.06 -5.01
N SER A 292 14.69 -16.36 -6.32
CA SER A 292 15.77 -17.10 -6.98
C SER A 292 16.22 -16.39 -8.27
N SER A 293 17.51 -16.43 -8.59
CA SER A 293 18.07 -15.88 -9.85
C SER A 293 19.50 -16.40 -10.05
N GLY A 294 19.86 -16.81 -11.27
CA GLY A 294 21.23 -17.29 -11.58
C GLY A 294 21.71 -18.52 -10.78
N GLY A 295 20.81 -19.25 -10.13
CA GLY A 295 21.15 -20.31 -9.16
C GLY A 295 21.44 -19.81 -7.73
N ARG A 296 21.45 -18.49 -7.50
CA ARG A 296 21.35 -17.88 -6.17
C ARG A 296 19.89 -17.86 -5.71
N GLN A 297 19.69 -17.80 -4.39
CA GLN A 297 18.39 -17.62 -3.75
C GLN A 297 18.54 -16.81 -2.47
N GLY A 298 17.49 -16.13 -2.04
CA GLY A 298 17.53 -15.31 -0.84
C GLY A 298 16.15 -14.86 -0.37
N THR A 299 16.13 -14.01 0.65
CA THR A 299 14.91 -13.37 1.16
C THR A 299 15.18 -11.89 1.36
N ILE A 300 14.26 -11.05 0.89
CA ILE A 300 14.31 -9.60 1.08
C ILE A 300 13.15 -9.20 2.00
N ARG A 301 13.48 -8.47 3.06
CA ARG A 301 12.50 -7.79 3.90
C ARG A 301 12.05 -6.50 3.22
N ILE A 302 10.74 -6.29 3.16
CA ILE A 302 10.08 -5.17 2.52
C ILE A 302 9.18 -4.51 3.56
N ASP A 303 9.45 -3.24 3.84
CA ASP A 303 8.72 -2.42 4.82
C ASP A 303 8.59 -0.96 4.34
N ASP A 304 8.01 -0.09 5.17
CA ASP A 304 7.79 1.34 4.89
C ASP A 304 9.07 2.14 5.13
N HIS A 305 10.01 2.02 4.20
CA HIS A 305 11.28 2.76 4.18
C HIS A 305 12.11 2.64 5.48
N GLY A 306 12.28 1.42 5.99
CA GLY A 306 13.03 1.11 7.22
C GLY A 306 12.17 1.07 8.47
N LYS A 307 10.84 1.13 8.34
CA LYS A 307 9.88 0.97 9.43
C LYS A 307 8.84 -0.09 9.07
N PRO A 308 8.42 -0.96 10.00
CA PRO A 308 7.26 -1.83 9.76
C PRO A 308 6.03 -1.03 9.34
N PHE A 309 5.25 -1.57 8.41
CA PHE A 309 3.89 -1.11 8.15
C PHE A 309 3.05 -1.20 9.44
N ARG A 310 2.08 -0.31 9.62
CA ARG A 310 1.17 -0.36 10.77
C ARG A 310 -0.29 -0.32 10.32
N THR A 311 -1.09 -1.29 10.76
CA THR A 311 -2.53 -1.38 10.51
C THR A 311 -3.24 -1.63 11.83
N SER A 312 -4.35 -0.93 12.11
CA SER A 312 -5.08 -1.05 13.38
C SER A 312 -6.57 -1.30 13.20
N GLY A 313 -7.14 -2.14 14.05
CA GLY A 313 -8.59 -2.29 14.19
C GLY A 313 -9.30 -1.01 14.62
N SER A 314 -10.45 -0.72 14.00
CA SER A 314 -11.30 0.43 14.27
C SER A 314 -12.62 0.08 14.98
N ARG A 315 -12.80 -1.17 15.43
CA ARG A 315 -14.06 -1.61 16.07
C ARG A 315 -14.41 -0.80 17.32
N GLY A 316 -15.68 -0.40 17.46
CA GLY A 316 -16.23 0.16 18.71
C GLY A 316 -15.88 1.62 19.05
N ARG A 317 -15.31 2.41 18.12
CA ARG A 317 -15.02 3.84 18.32
C ARG A 317 -15.89 4.75 17.44
N PRO A 318 -15.99 6.06 17.74
CA PRO A 318 -16.63 7.01 16.84
C PRO A 318 -15.99 6.97 15.45
N VAL A 319 -16.83 6.83 14.43
CA VAL A 319 -16.45 7.01 13.03
C VAL A 319 -16.93 8.40 12.59
N TYR A 320 -16.04 9.16 12.00
CA TYR A 320 -16.30 10.42 11.35
C TYR A 320 -16.10 10.28 9.85
N GLU A 321 -16.95 10.94 9.09
CA GLU A 321 -16.94 10.91 7.64
C GLU A 321 -16.99 12.34 7.11
N TYR A 322 -16.45 12.53 5.91
CA TYR A 322 -16.42 13.83 5.23
C TYR A 322 -17.14 13.69 3.89
N LEU A 323 -18.33 14.29 3.77
CA LEU A 323 -19.14 14.21 2.55
C LEU A 323 -18.42 14.84 1.36
N VAL A 324 -18.70 14.33 0.15
CA VAL A 324 -18.33 15.00 -1.10
C VAL A 324 -18.96 16.39 -1.12
N GLY A 325 -18.13 17.43 -1.22
CA GLY A 325 -18.57 18.84 -1.15
C GLY A 325 -18.94 19.34 0.26
N GLY A 326 -18.70 18.55 1.31
CA GLY A 326 -18.86 18.96 2.69
C GLY A 326 -17.78 19.95 3.16
N THR A 327 -18.05 20.63 4.28
CA THR A 327 -17.13 21.56 4.95
C THR A 327 -16.50 20.98 6.21
N ASP A 328 -17.11 19.95 6.80
CA ASP A 328 -16.82 19.46 8.15
C ASP A 328 -16.94 17.94 8.25
N TRP A 329 -16.21 17.37 9.21
CA TRP A 329 -16.34 15.98 9.62
C TRP A 329 -17.61 15.78 10.48
N TYR A 330 -18.53 14.94 10.04
CA TYR A 330 -19.72 14.55 10.81
C TYR A 330 -19.57 13.14 11.36
N ARG A 331 -20.21 12.87 12.50
CA ARG A 331 -20.19 11.54 13.12
C ARG A 331 -21.18 10.61 12.42
N VAL A 332 -20.72 9.45 12.00
CA VAL A 332 -21.57 8.37 11.50
C VAL A 332 -22.09 7.56 12.68
N THR A 333 -23.42 7.42 12.77
CA THR A 333 -24.05 6.49 13.70
C THR A 333 -24.12 5.12 13.03
N GLN A 334 -23.27 4.18 13.46
CA GLN A 334 -23.46 2.77 13.08
C GLN A 334 -24.74 2.25 13.72
N ASN A 335 -25.59 1.62 12.90
CA ASN A 335 -26.91 1.11 13.25
C ASN A 335 -26.92 -0.42 13.22
#